data_AF-A0A809PRA7-F1
#
_entry.id   AF-A0A809PRA7-F1
#
_cell.length_a   1.000
_cell.length_b   1.000
_cell.length_c   1.000
_cell.angle_alpha   90.00
_cell.angle_beta   90.00
_cell.angle_gamma   90.00
#
_symmetry.space_group_name_H-M   'P 1'
#
loop_
_entity.id
_entity.type
_entity.pdbx_description
1 polymer ?
#
loop_
_entity_poly.entity_id
_entity_poly.type
_entity_poly.pdbx_seq_one_letter_code
_entity_poly.pdbx_strand_id
1 'polypeptide(L)'
;MPWTFAHPLAIMPLRRLAPQRFNLLALVIGSIAPDLGYYVFAFDLATLAHQWPGLLLVCLPLGWVIFMFLRLMQTHFIYLLPQIQRQALQAHLSESLGLSVSQMIWISLSLLLGAMTHIVWDAFTHASGLRSSILMSCVSQ
;
A
#
# COMPACT_ATOMS: atom_id res chain seq x y z
N MET A 1 7.29 5.51 -15.37
CA MET A 1 7.04 5.58 -13.92
C MET A 1 8.01 6.55 -13.29
N PRO A 2 7.54 7.63 -12.65
CA PRO A 2 8.30 8.23 -11.56
C PRO A 2 8.64 7.12 -10.54
N TRP A 3 9.67 7.35 -9.75
CA TRP A 3 10.21 6.37 -8.80
C TRP A 3 9.11 5.85 -7.86
N THR A 4 8.83 4.53 -7.81
CA THR A 4 7.77 3.89 -6.98
C THR A 4 7.83 4.30 -5.50
N PHE A 5 9.02 4.65 -5.00
CA PHE A 5 9.24 5.12 -3.64
C PHE A 5 8.85 6.59 -3.40
N ALA A 6 8.51 7.36 -4.44
CA ALA A 6 7.95 8.69 -4.33
C ALA A 6 6.47 8.67 -3.89
N HIS A 7 5.73 7.61 -4.24
CA HIS A 7 4.29 7.50 -3.95
C HIS A 7 3.97 7.39 -2.45
N PRO A 8 4.77 6.71 -1.60
CA PRO A 8 4.64 6.79 -0.16
C PRO A 8 4.68 8.20 0.43
N LEU A 9 5.32 9.18 -0.24
CA LEU A 9 5.30 10.58 0.22
C LEU A 9 3.90 11.20 0.10
N ALA A 10 3.09 10.76 -0.87
CA ALA A 10 1.71 11.22 -1.04
C ALA A 10 0.80 10.81 0.14
N ILE A 11 1.23 9.84 0.96
CA ILE A 11 0.51 9.39 2.16
C ILE A 11 0.77 10.31 3.36
N MET A 12 1.87 11.07 3.39
CA MET A 12 2.23 11.89 4.55
C MET A 12 1.14 12.90 4.99
N PRO A 13 0.44 13.61 4.07
CA PRO A 13 -0.68 14.47 4.45
C PRO A 13 -1.83 13.69 5.10
N LEU A 14 -2.12 12.49 4.58
CA LEU A 14 -3.18 11.61 5.07
C LEU A 14 -2.92 11.14 6.51
N ARG A 15 -1.67 10.81 6.82
CA ARG A 15 -1.25 10.47 8.18
C ARG A 15 -1.47 11.62 9.16
N ARG A 16 -1.29 12.88 8.72
CA ARG A 16 -1.52 14.06 9.58
C ARG A 16 -3.00 14.31 9.85
N LEU A 17 -3.88 13.94 8.93
CA LEU A 17 -5.34 14.13 9.05
C LEU A 17 -6.02 13.07 9.93
N ALA A 18 -5.50 11.83 9.96
CA ALA A 18 -6.09 10.75 10.75
C ALA A 18 -5.04 9.81 11.38
N PRO A 19 -4.13 10.34 12.25
CA PRO A 19 -2.96 9.61 12.74
C PRO A 19 -3.28 8.38 13.58
N GLN A 20 -4.48 8.30 14.19
CA GLN A 20 -4.87 7.22 15.10
C GLN A 20 -5.77 6.15 14.47
N ARG A 21 -6.23 6.33 13.22
CA ARG A 21 -7.20 5.39 12.60
C ARG A 21 -6.60 4.50 11.52
N PHE A 22 -5.60 4.99 10.78
CA PHE A 22 -5.01 4.24 9.68
C PHE A 22 -3.67 3.64 10.06
N ASN A 23 -3.43 2.40 9.61
CA ASN A 23 -2.17 1.71 9.82
C ASN A 23 -1.16 2.21 8.79
N LEU A 24 -0.08 2.84 9.27
CA LEU A 24 0.95 3.43 8.41
C LEU A 24 1.63 2.40 7.51
N LEU A 25 1.97 1.24 8.06
CA LEU A 25 2.62 0.17 7.30
C LEU A 25 1.70 -0.30 6.16
N ALA A 26 0.42 -0.48 6.45
CA ALA A 26 -0.58 -0.83 5.45
C ALA A 26 -0.75 0.26 4.37
N LEU A 27 -0.78 1.54 4.73
CA LEU A 27 -0.82 2.62 3.74
C LEU A 27 0.39 2.55 2.79
N VAL A 28 1.60 2.42 3.34
CA VAL A 28 2.84 2.35 2.56
C VAL A 28 2.83 1.14 1.62
N ILE A 29 2.49 -0.05 2.13
CA ILE A 29 2.37 -1.27 1.32
C ILE A 29 1.35 -1.05 0.19
N GLY A 30 0.18 -0.50 0.52
CA GLY A 30 -0.86 -0.18 -0.45
C GLY A 30 -0.38 0.73 -1.56
N SER A 31 0.40 1.77 -1.25
CA SER A 31 0.94 2.70 -2.26
C SER A 31 2.03 2.12 -3.17
N ILE A 32 2.59 0.97 -2.80
CA ILE A 32 3.61 0.29 -3.60
C ILE A 32 2.99 -0.87 -4.39
N ALA A 33 1.89 -1.44 -3.89
CA ALA A 33 1.27 -2.65 -4.43
C ALA A 33 0.95 -2.62 -5.94
N PRO A 34 0.42 -1.54 -6.54
CA PRO A 34 0.10 -1.52 -7.98
C PRO A 34 1.30 -1.81 -8.89
N ASP A 35 2.48 -1.34 -8.50
CA ASP A 35 3.71 -1.46 -9.29
C ASP A 35 4.43 -2.80 -9.11
N LEU A 36 4.12 -3.57 -8.06
CA LEU A 36 4.87 -4.79 -7.73
C LEU A 36 4.87 -5.83 -8.86
N GLY A 37 3.79 -5.89 -9.64
CA GLY A 37 3.71 -6.77 -10.80
C GLY A 37 4.79 -6.50 -11.85
N TYR A 38 5.23 -5.25 -12.01
CA TYR A 38 6.31 -4.89 -12.95
C TYR A 38 7.65 -5.48 -12.53
N TYR A 39 7.93 -5.57 -11.22
CA TYR A 39 9.20 -6.10 -10.69
C TYR A 39 9.34 -7.62 -10.80
N VAL A 40 8.22 -8.34 -10.95
CA VAL A 40 8.19 -9.80 -11.10
C VAL A 40 7.78 -10.23 -12.51
N PHE A 41 7.82 -9.30 -13.49
CA PHE A 41 7.45 -9.53 -14.89
C PHE A 41 5.99 -9.99 -15.10
N ALA A 42 5.10 -9.71 -14.15
CA ALA A 42 3.68 -10.00 -14.23
C ALA A 42 2.90 -8.78 -14.76
N PHE A 43 3.14 -8.42 -16.01
CA PHE A 43 2.63 -7.19 -16.62
C PHE A 43 1.10 -7.10 -16.70
N ASP A 44 0.41 -8.22 -16.93
CA ASP A 44 -1.05 -8.25 -16.95
C ASP A 44 -1.64 -7.97 -15.57
N LEU A 45 -1.01 -8.52 -14.52
CA LEU A 45 -1.39 -8.25 -13.13
C LEU A 45 -1.11 -6.81 -12.74
N ALA A 46 0.04 -6.26 -13.16
CA ALA A 46 0.37 -4.85 -12.93
C ALA A 46 -0.67 -3.94 -13.62
N THR A 47 -1.03 -4.25 -14.86
CA THR A 47 -2.04 -3.50 -15.61
C THR A 47 -3.40 -3.57 -14.92
N LEU A 48 -3.82 -4.76 -14.48
CA LEU A 48 -5.06 -4.93 -13.72
C LEU A 48 -5.01 -4.15 -12.40
N ALA A 49 -3.89 -4.17 -11.68
CA ALA A 49 -3.72 -3.49 -10.39
C ALA A 49 -3.91 -1.95 -10.46
N HIS A 50 -3.70 -1.36 -11.64
CA HIS A 50 -3.94 0.07 -11.90
C HIS A 50 -5.38 0.40 -12.30
N GLN A 51 -6.26 -0.61 -12.39
CA GLN A 51 -7.69 -0.42 -12.66
C GLN A 51 -8.51 -0.46 -11.36
N TRP A 52 -9.69 0.17 -11.34
CA TRP A 52 -10.57 0.20 -10.18
C TRP A 52 -10.89 -1.18 -9.57
N PRO A 53 -11.19 -2.24 -10.36
CA PRO A 53 -11.39 -3.59 -9.82
C PRO A 53 -10.09 -4.19 -9.26
N GLY A 54 -8.94 -3.82 -9.82
CA GLY A 54 -7.62 -4.29 -9.41
C GLY A 54 -7.22 -3.89 -7.99
N LEU A 55 -7.75 -2.78 -7.47
CA LEU A 55 -7.53 -2.41 -6.07
C LEU A 55 -7.99 -3.52 -5.12
N LEU A 56 -9.16 -4.11 -5.38
CA LEU A 56 -9.72 -5.17 -4.56
C LEU A 56 -9.16 -6.55 -4.95
N LEU A 57 -9.01 -6.82 -6.24
CA LEU A 57 -8.63 -8.14 -6.75
C LEU A 57 -7.13 -8.42 -6.69
N VAL A 58 -6.30 -7.39 -6.73
CA VAL A 58 -4.83 -7.51 -6.79
C VAL A 58 -4.18 -6.80 -5.61
N CYS A 59 -4.41 -5.49 -5.45
CA CYS A 59 -3.68 -4.69 -4.47
C CYS A 59 -4.01 -5.09 -3.03
N LEU A 60 -5.28 -5.34 -2.72
CA LEU A 60 -5.72 -5.75 -1.38
C LEU A 60 -5.15 -7.12 -0.96
N PRO A 61 -5.30 -8.22 -1.73
CA PRO A 61 -4.75 -9.52 -1.33
C PRO A 61 -3.22 -9.49 -1.29
N LEU A 62 -2.56 -8.90 -2.29
CA LEU A 62 -1.10 -8.76 -2.30
C LEU A 62 -0.61 -7.95 -1.11
N GLY A 63 -1.29 -6.84 -0.82
CA GLY A 63 -0.99 -5.98 0.33
C GLY A 63 -1.12 -6.71 1.66
N TRP A 64 -2.15 -7.55 1.82
CA TRP A 64 -2.32 -8.39 3.00
C TRP A 64 -1.19 -9.42 3.16
N VAL A 65 -0.80 -10.08 2.08
CA VAL A 65 0.33 -11.04 2.08
C VAL A 65 1.60 -10.35 2.55
N ILE A 66 1.92 -9.18 1.99
CA ILE A 66 3.11 -8.42 2.36
C ILE A 66 3.02 -7.91 3.80
N PHE A 67 1.86 -7.42 4.22
CA PHE A 67 1.65 -6.94 5.59
C PHE A 67 1.89 -8.04 6.62
N MET A 68 1.30 -9.23 6.39
CA MET A 68 1.48 -10.38 7.28
C MET A 68 2.91 -10.89 7.28
N PHE A 69 3.56 -10.93 6.10
CA PHE A 69 4.96 -11.30 5.99
C PHE A 69 5.86 -10.36 6.80
N LEU A 70 5.70 -9.04 6.62
CA LEU A 70 6.48 -8.05 7.37
C LEU A 70 6.21 -8.12 8.87
N ARG A 71 4.95 -8.33 9.28
CA ARG A 71 4.60 -8.49 10.69
C ARG A 71 5.25 -9.73 11.32
N LEU A 72 5.29 -10.85 10.61
CA LEU A 72 5.97 -12.08 11.06
C LEU A 72 7.49 -11.89 11.13
N MET A 73 8.05 -11.20 10.14
CA MET A 73 9.48 -10.93 10.06
C MET A 73 9.94 -9.95 11.15
N GLN A 74 9.16 -8.92 11.47
CA GLN A 74 9.49 -7.95 12.51
C GLN A 74 9.86 -8.64 13.83
N THR A 75 9.10 -9.65 14.24
CA THR A 75 9.37 -10.43 15.45
C THR A 75 10.76 -11.05 15.47
N HIS A 76 11.30 -11.44 14.32
CA HIS A 76 12.62 -12.05 14.17
C HIS A 76 13.73 -10.98 14.06
N PHE A 77 13.50 -9.92 13.28
CA PHE A 77 14.49 -8.86 13.06
C PHE A 77 14.81 -8.03 14.32
N ILE A 78 13.86 -7.89 15.25
CA ILE A 78 14.08 -7.20 16.53
C ILE A 78 15.26 -7.80 17.31
N TYR A 79 15.48 -9.11 17.21
CA TYR A 79 16.57 -9.78 17.93
C TYR A 79 17.96 -9.49 17.35
N LEU A 80 18.03 -9.04 16.10
CA LEU A 80 19.28 -8.63 15.45
C LEU A 80 19.68 -7.20 15.79
N LEU A 81 18.79 -6.42 16.42
CA LEU A 81 19.07 -5.02 16.79
C LEU A 81 19.91 -4.94 18.08
N PRO A 82 20.78 -3.91 18.22
CA PRO A 82 21.46 -3.65 19.48
C PRO A 82 20.45 -3.33 20.60
N GLN A 83 20.86 -3.55 21.84
CA GLN A 83 19.95 -3.68 22.99
C GLN A 83 19.03 -2.46 23.20
N ILE A 84 19.53 -1.24 22.97
CA ILE A 84 18.76 -0.01 23.16
C ILE A 84 17.61 0.07 22.14
N GLN A 85 17.90 -0.19 20.87
CA GLN A 85 16.91 -0.18 19.78
C GLN A 85 15.90 -1.30 19.95
N ARG A 86 16.37 -2.49 20.36
CA ARG A 86 15.52 -3.65 20.64
C ARG A 86 14.49 -3.33 21.72
N GLN A 87 14.91 -2.75 22.85
CA GLN A 87 14.01 -2.40 23.96
C GLN A 87 12.97 -1.34 23.55
N ALA A 88 13.40 -0.30 22.83
CA ALA A 88 12.49 0.72 22.33
C ALA A 88 11.43 0.13 21.38
N LEU A 89 11.83 -0.79 20.50
CA LEU A 89 10.95 -1.38 19.51
C LEU A 89 10.04 -2.49 20.10
N GLN A 90 10.54 -3.28 21.06
CA GLN A 90 9.74 -4.27 21.80
C GLN A 90 8.60 -3.62 22.59
N ALA A 91 8.82 -2.45 23.17
CA ALA A 91 7.78 -1.68 23.86
C ALA A 91 6.61 -1.30 22.92
N HIS A 92 6.86 -1.18 21.62
CA HIS A 92 5.85 -0.84 20.61
C HIS A 92 5.26 -2.08 19.90
N LEU A 93 5.97 -3.22 19.92
CA LEU A 93 5.57 -4.47 19.27
C LEU A 93 4.92 -5.49 20.22
N SER A 94 4.60 -5.07 21.44
CA SER A 94 3.88 -5.88 22.43
C SER A 94 2.41 -6.16 22.04
N GLU A 95 2.04 -5.97 20.77
CA GLU A 95 0.74 -6.36 20.25
C GLU A 95 0.71 -7.86 19.96
N SER A 96 -0.30 -8.55 20.51
CA SER A 96 -0.53 -9.97 20.27
C SER A 96 -0.53 -10.29 18.77
N LEU A 97 -0.09 -11.48 18.37
CA LEU A 97 -0.20 -11.95 16.98
C LEU A 97 -1.66 -11.96 16.46
N GLY A 98 -2.65 -11.91 17.34
CA GLY A 98 -4.05 -11.73 16.95
C GLY A 98 -4.33 -10.31 16.45
N LEU A 99 -5.02 -10.21 15.31
CA LEU A 99 -5.65 -8.97 14.85
C LEU A 99 -7.15 -9.07 15.16
N SER A 100 -7.70 -8.06 15.80
CA SER A 100 -9.17 -7.92 15.94
C SER A 100 -9.80 -7.65 14.57
N VAL A 101 -11.08 -7.99 14.41
CA VAL A 101 -11.84 -7.71 13.18
C VAL A 101 -11.80 -6.22 12.83
N SER A 102 -11.89 -5.35 13.84
CA SER A 102 -11.76 -3.89 13.65
C SER A 102 -10.41 -3.50 13.07
N GLN A 103 -9.31 -4.06 13.59
CA GLN A 103 -7.97 -3.83 13.04
C GLN A 103 -7.87 -4.33 11.60
N MET A 104 -8.43 -5.50 11.27
CA MET A 104 -8.43 -6.02 9.90
C MET A 104 -9.18 -5.11 8.93
N ILE A 105 -10.29 -4.52 9.36
CA ILE A 105 -11.03 -3.54 8.55
C ILE A 105 -10.17 -2.30 8.31
N TRP A 106 -9.58 -1.72 9.35
CA TRP A 106 -8.74 -0.54 9.21
C TRP A 106 -7.47 -0.78 8.40
N ILE A 107 -6.86 -1.97 8.51
CA ILE A 107 -5.72 -2.39 7.68
C ILE A 107 -6.15 -2.48 6.21
N SER A 108 -7.28 -3.13 5.93
CA SER A 108 -7.81 -3.24 4.57
C SER A 108 -8.10 -1.88 3.96
N LEU A 109 -8.75 -0.99 4.72
CA LEU A 109 -9.00 0.39 4.29
C LEU A 109 -7.70 1.15 4.05
N SER A 110 -6.69 0.95 4.89
CA SER A 110 -5.37 1.57 4.73
C SER A 110 -4.66 1.07 3.46
N LEU A 111 -4.70 -0.24 3.17
CA LEU A 111 -4.14 -0.82 1.95
C LEU A 111 -4.80 -0.23 0.70
N LEU A 112 -6.13 -0.19 0.68
CA LEU A 112 -6.89 0.37 -0.44
C LEU A 112 -6.61 1.85 -0.63
N LEU A 113 -6.59 2.61 0.46
CA LEU A 113 -6.32 4.04 0.43
C LEU A 113 -4.91 4.33 -0.07
N GLY A 114 -3.91 3.53 0.33
CA GLY A 114 -2.57 3.58 -0.25
C GLY A 114 -2.56 3.33 -1.75
N ALA A 115 -3.22 2.27 -2.22
CA ALA A 115 -3.30 1.95 -3.65
C ALA A 115 -4.02 3.05 -4.45
N MET A 116 -5.08 3.64 -3.90
CA MET A 116 -5.76 4.80 -4.50
C MET A 116 -4.83 6.00 -4.62
N THR A 117 -4.04 6.29 -3.59
CA THR A 117 -3.09 7.40 -3.65
C THR A 117 -2.05 7.20 -4.74
N HIS A 118 -1.61 5.96 -4.98
CA HIS A 118 -0.70 5.63 -6.09
C HIS A 118 -1.32 5.99 -7.45
N ILE A 119 -2.51 5.45 -7.76
CA ILE A 119 -3.19 5.66 -9.05
C ILE A 119 -3.52 7.13 -9.28
N VAL A 120 -3.97 7.83 -8.24
CA VAL A 120 -4.26 9.27 -8.32
C VAL A 120 -2.97 10.05 -8.60
N TRP A 121 -1.88 9.71 -7.91
CA TRP A 121 -0.59 10.36 -8.11
C TRP A 121 0.01 10.09 -9.48
N ASP A 122 -0.15 8.88 -10.02
CA ASP A 122 0.20 8.57 -11.41
C ASP A 122 -0.59 9.43 -12.38
N ALA A 123 -1.90 9.53 -12.20
CA ALA A 123 -2.74 10.37 -13.06
C ALA A 123 -2.29 11.85 -13.04
N PHE A 124 -1.87 12.36 -11.88
CA PHE A 124 -1.33 13.72 -11.74
C PHE A 124 0.06 13.89 -12.39
N THR A 125 0.97 12.94 -12.21
CA THR A 125 2.34 13.02 -12.75
C THR A 125 2.41 12.72 -14.24
N HIS A 126 1.44 11.96 -14.76
CA HIS A 126 1.24 11.70 -16.18
C HIS A 126 0.33 12.73 -16.86
N ALA A 127 0.05 13.89 -16.26
CA ALA A 127 -0.80 14.96 -16.82
C ALA A 127 -0.20 15.73 -18.04
N SER A 128 0.52 15.03 -18.91
CA SER A 128 0.48 15.25 -20.37
C SER A 128 -0.41 14.21 -21.10
N GLY A 129 -1.11 13.35 -20.35
CA GLY A 129 -1.88 12.19 -20.82
C GLY A 129 -3.31 12.15 -20.30
N LEU A 130 -3.92 13.29 -19.96
CA LEU A 130 -5.34 13.46 -19.62
C LEU A 130 -6.28 13.18 -20.83
N ARG A 131 -5.95 12.23 -21.70
CA ARG A 131 -6.70 11.96 -22.95
C ARG A 131 -7.07 10.49 -23.19
N SER A 132 -6.53 9.50 -22.48
CA SER A 132 -6.85 8.10 -22.81
C SER A 132 -7.97 7.46 -22.00
N SER A 133 -8.20 7.85 -20.74
CA SER A 133 -9.20 7.15 -19.90
C SER A 133 -10.63 7.69 -20.02
N ILE A 134 -10.83 8.95 -20.42
CA ILE A 134 -12.17 9.52 -20.62
C ILE A 134 -12.70 9.29 -22.04
N LEU A 135 -11.81 9.09 -23.03
CA LEU A 135 -12.23 8.86 -24.43
C LEU A 135 -12.59 7.39 -24.74
N MET A 136 -12.13 6.42 -23.95
CA MET A 136 -12.43 5.00 -24.22
C MET A 136 -13.83 4.57 -23.77
N SER A 137 -14.53 5.36 -22.94
CA SER A 137 -15.95 5.15 -22.62
C SER A 137 -16.91 5.84 -23.60
N CYS A 138 -16.40 6.64 -24.55
CA CYS A 138 -17.22 7.35 -25.55
C CYS A 138 -17.10 6.79 -26.98
N VAL A 139 -16.21 5.81 -27.23
CA VAL A 139 -15.99 5.21 -28.57
C VAL A 139 -16.64 3.81 -28.69
N SER A 140 -17.35 3.36 -27.66
CA SER A 140 -18.11 2.09 -27.68
C SER A 140 -19.63 2.30 -27.56
N GLN A 141 -20.18 3.28 -28.28
CA GLN A 141 -21.59 3.31 -28.70
C GLN A 141 -21.69 3.65 -30.18
#